data_AF-A0A2M7CMS5-F1
#
_entry.id   AF-A0A2M7CMS5-F1
#
_cell.length_a   1.000
_cell.length_b   1.000
_cell.length_c   1.000
_cell.angle_alpha   90.00
_cell.angle_beta   90.00
_cell.angle_gamma   90.00
#
_symmetry.space_group_name_H-M   'P 1'
#
loop_
_entity.id
_entity.type
_entity.pdbx_description
1 polymer ?
#
loop_
_entity_poly.entity_id
_entity_poly.type
_entity_poly.pdbx_seq_one_letter_code
_entity_poly.pdbx_strand_id
1 'polypeptide(L)'
;MVLSSQTQNLLDDLQKIMAVNEDDIMQRGIAQATTDRIIKLRQRISELSQQYNNLKELESRVKSEGVSVDDHTPYTDLLEWRAVRQELEQLTRFLETA
;
A
#
# COMPACT_ATOMS: atom_id res chain seq x y z
N MET A 1 18.56 -8.56 -10.02
CA MET A 1 17.21 -8.47 -10.62
C MET A 1 17.42 -8.37 -12.12
N VAL A 2 16.76 -9.20 -12.94
CA VAL A 2 16.92 -9.12 -14.41
C VAL A 2 15.77 -8.29 -14.94
N LEU A 3 16.07 -7.13 -15.53
CA LEU A 3 15.07 -6.30 -16.20
C LEU A 3 14.57 -6.99 -17.46
N SER A 4 13.32 -6.71 -17.84
CA SER A 4 12.84 -7.14 -19.14
C SER A 4 13.63 -6.44 -20.25
N SER A 5 13.81 -7.10 -21.39
CA SER A 5 14.48 -6.52 -22.55
C SER A 5 13.82 -5.21 -23.02
N GLN A 6 12.50 -5.07 -22.83
CA GLN A 6 11.76 -3.86 -23.13
C GLN A 6 12.10 -2.71 -22.17
N THR A 7 12.22 -3.01 -20.87
CA THR A 7 12.59 -2.01 -19.84
C THR A 7 14.01 -1.51 -20.04
N GLN A 8 14.95 -2.41 -20.38
CA GLN A 8 16.33 -2.03 -20.66
C GLN A 8 16.42 -1.06 -21.86
N ASN A 9 15.74 -1.39 -22.96
CA ASN A 9 15.73 -0.52 -24.15
C ASN A 9 15.16 0.87 -23.84
N LEU A 10 14.11 0.96 -23.02
CA LEU A 10 13.54 2.24 -22.59
C LEU A 10 14.52 3.06 -21.74
N LEU A 11 15.26 2.43 -20.85
CA LEU A 11 16.29 3.09 -20.03
C LEU A 11 17.42 3.61 -20.91
N ASP A 12 17.92 2.79 -21.83
CA ASP A 12 18.98 3.17 -22.76
C ASP A 12 18.56 4.35 -23.64
N ASP A 13 17.31 4.38 -24.11
CA ASP A 13 16.78 5.49 -24.89
C ASP A 13 16.60 6.75 -24.06
N LEU A 14 16.14 6.63 -22.81
CA LEU A 14 16.01 7.76 -21.89
C LEU A 14 17.38 8.38 -21.55
N GLN A 15 18.41 7.55 -21.33
CA GLN A 15 19.77 8.00 -21.05
C GLN A 15 20.43 8.74 -22.22
N LYS A 16 20.04 8.45 -23.47
CA LYS A 16 20.49 9.21 -24.64
C LYS A 16 19.89 10.62 -24.69
N ILE A 17 18.71 10.80 -24.13
CA ILE A 17 17.96 12.07 -24.14
C ILE A 17 18.30 12.92 -22.90
N MET A 18 18.48 12.28 -21.75
CA MET A 18 18.72 12.91 -20.47
C MET A 18 19.95 12.31 -19.80
N ALA A 19 20.80 13.17 -19.22
CA ALA A 19 21.94 12.73 -18.40
C ALA A 19 21.45 12.26 -17.01
N VAL A 20 20.83 11.08 -16.98
CA VAL A 20 20.32 10.43 -15.76
C VAL A 20 20.91 9.04 -15.61
N ASN A 21 21.22 8.64 -14.38
CA ASN A 21 21.67 7.28 -14.08
C ASN A 21 20.47 6.32 -13.98
N GLU A 22 20.65 5.07 -14.39
CA GLU A 22 19.70 3.99 -14.16
C GLU A 22 19.32 3.86 -12.68
N ASP A 23 20.30 3.90 -11.77
CA ASP A 23 20.03 3.78 -10.34
C ASP A 23 19.14 4.93 -9.83
N ASP A 24 19.37 6.15 -10.31
CA ASP A 24 18.56 7.32 -9.94
C ASP A 24 17.11 7.18 -10.44
N ILE A 25 16.93 6.67 -11.67
CA ILE A 25 15.60 6.40 -12.22
C ILE A 25 14.89 5.33 -11.40
N MET A 26 15.59 4.24 -11.09
CA MET A 26 15.06 3.13 -10.30
C MET A 26 14.68 3.58 -8.89
N GLN A 27 15.54 4.33 -8.21
CA GLN A 27 15.27 4.85 -6.88
C GLN A 27 14.03 5.76 -6.87
N ARG A 28 13.91 6.67 -7.85
CA ARG A 28 12.72 7.53 -7.99
C ARG A 28 11.46 6.71 -8.27
N GLY A 29 11.54 5.72 -9.14
CA GLY A 29 10.41 4.83 -9.46
C GLY A 29 9.94 4.05 -8.24
N ILE A 30 10.86 3.48 -7.46
CA ILE A 30 10.57 2.77 -6.22
C ILE A 30 9.92 3.72 -5.19
N ALA A 31 10.50 4.91 -4.99
CA ALA A 31 9.98 5.91 -4.07
C ALA A 31 8.57 6.37 -4.46
N GLN A 32 8.32 6.60 -5.75
CA GLN A 32 7.02 7.00 -6.27
C GLN A 32 5.99 5.89 -6.09
N ALA A 33 6.29 4.67 -6.54
CA ALA A 33 5.38 3.53 -6.41
C ALA A 33 5.01 3.25 -4.94
N THR A 34 5.98 3.37 -4.04
CA THR A 34 5.76 3.21 -2.60
C THR A 34 4.86 4.31 -2.05
N THR A 35 5.13 5.56 -2.41
CA THR A 35 4.34 6.73 -1.98
C THR A 35 2.89 6.64 -2.46
N ASP A 36 2.69 6.30 -3.73
CA ASP A 36 1.36 6.11 -4.32
C ASP A 36 0.57 5.02 -3.59
N ARG A 37 1.24 3.92 -3.22
CA ARG A 37 0.61 2.85 -2.44
C ARG A 37 0.26 3.32 -1.03
N ILE A 38 1.15 4.03 -0.35
CA ILE A 38 0.89 4.63 0.98
C ILE A 38 -0.34 5.54 0.95
N ILE A 39 -0.48 6.39 -0.08
CA ILE A 39 -1.65 7.27 -0.23
C ILE A 39 -2.94 6.45 -0.32
N LYS A 40 -2.97 5.42 -1.17
CA LYS A 40 -4.13 4.52 -1.30
C LYS A 40 -4.49 3.81 0.01
N LEU A 41 -3.48 3.33 0.75
CA LEU A 41 -3.70 2.67 2.04
C LEU A 41 -4.27 3.65 3.08
N ARG A 42 -3.76 4.89 3.13
CA ARG A 42 -4.29 5.94 4.02
C ARG A 42 -5.73 6.29 3.68
N GLN A 43 -6.05 6.40 2.39
CA GLN A 43 -7.42 6.63 1.94
C GLN A 43 -8.34 5.48 2.39
N ARG A 44 -7.92 4.23 2.21
CA ARG A 44 -8.73 3.08 2.63
C ARG A 44 -8.94 3.02 4.15
N ILE A 45 -7.92 3.35 4.94
CA ILE A 45 -8.06 3.51 6.40
C ILE A 45 -9.09 4.59 6.73
N SER A 46 -9.08 5.72 6.01
CA SER A 46 -10.04 6.81 6.23
C SER A 46 -11.48 6.35 5.92
N GLU A 47 -11.69 5.60 4.85
CA GLU A 47 -13.01 5.05 4.51
C GLU A 47 -13.52 4.09 5.59
N LEU A 48 -12.68 3.15 6.03
CA LEU A 48 -13.03 2.22 7.12
C LEU A 48 -13.28 2.96 8.44
N SER A 49 -12.51 4.03 8.71
CA SER A 49 -12.71 4.90 9.88
C SER A 49 -14.00 5.69 9.80
N GLN A 50 -14.45 6.10 8.62
CA GLN A 50 -15.76 6.75 8.47
C GLN A 50 -16.91 5.77 8.69
N GLN A 51 -16.76 4.52 8.24
CA GLN A 51 -17.79 3.49 8.36
C GLN A 51 -17.95 2.96 9.79
N TYR A 52 -16.85 2.84 10.53
CA TYR A 52 -16.81 2.16 11.82
C TYR A 52 -16.22 2.99 12.97
N ASN A 53 -15.97 4.28 12.74
CA ASN A 53 -15.35 5.23 13.66
C ASN A 53 -13.87 4.91 13.97
N ASN A 54 -13.58 3.76 14.58
CA ASN A 54 -12.21 3.28 14.81
C ASN A 54 -12.12 1.74 14.84
N LEU A 55 -10.89 1.23 14.68
CA LEU A 55 -10.62 -0.20 14.63
C LEU A 55 -11.06 -0.95 15.92
N LYS A 56 -10.95 -0.31 17.09
CA LYS A 56 -11.31 -0.95 18.36
C LYS A 56 -12.83 -1.15 18.46
N GLU A 57 -13.60 -0.18 18.00
CA GLU A 57 -15.07 -0.29 17.95
C GLU A 57 -15.52 -1.40 17.02
N LEU A 58 -14.93 -1.49 15.81
CA LEU A 58 -15.20 -2.61 14.90
C LEU A 58 -14.81 -3.97 15.52
N GLU A 59 -13.64 -4.05 16.14
CA GLU A 59 -13.20 -5.28 16.79
C GLU A 59 -14.11 -5.69 17.96
N SER A 60 -14.52 -4.75 18.80
CA SER A 60 -15.47 -5.00 19.88
C SER A 60 -16.82 -5.46 19.33
N ARG A 61 -17.32 -4.82 18.27
CA ARG A 61 -18.58 -5.19 17.62
C ARG A 61 -18.55 -6.62 17.09
N VAL A 62 -17.52 -6.98 16.33
CA VAL A 62 -17.34 -8.33 15.79
C VAL A 62 -17.22 -9.37 16.92
N LYS A 63 -16.57 -9.03 18.04
CA LYS A 63 -16.47 -9.93 19.20
C LYS A 63 -17.81 -10.11 19.94
N SER A 64 -18.61 -9.05 20.07
CA SER A 64 -19.88 -9.11 20.81
C SER A 64 -21.01 -9.69 19.99
N GLU A 65 -21.11 -9.32 18.71
CA GLU A 65 -22.18 -9.77 17.80
C GLU A 65 -21.86 -11.13 17.17
N GLY A 66 -20.59 -11.54 17.20
CA GLY A 66 -20.10 -12.68 16.43
C GLY A 66 -20.01 -12.34 14.94
N VAL A 67 -19.64 -13.34 14.13
CA VAL A 67 -19.66 -13.21 12.68
C VAL A 67 -21.01 -13.73 12.19
N SER A 68 -21.81 -12.88 11.57
CA SER A 68 -23.08 -13.29 10.98
C SER A 68 -22.83 -14.23 9.81
N VAL A 69 -23.62 -15.30 9.73
CA VAL A 69 -23.57 -16.29 8.64
C VAL A 69 -24.10 -15.71 7.33
N ASP A 70 -24.98 -14.71 7.41
CA ASP A 70 -25.59 -14.05 6.26
C ASP A 70 -24.81 -12.80 5.83
N ASP A 71 -24.11 -12.15 6.76
CA ASP A 71 -23.31 -10.95 6.48
C ASP A 71 -21.96 -10.98 7.20
N HIS A 72 -20.93 -11.33 6.42
CA HIS A 72 -19.55 -11.37 6.91
C HIS A 72 -18.84 -10.02 6.77
N THR A 73 -19.50 -8.98 6.26
CA THR A 73 -18.87 -7.68 5.94
C THR A 73 -18.11 -7.08 7.10
N PRO A 74 -18.65 -7.01 8.34
CA PRO A 74 -17.91 -6.43 9.47
C PRO A 74 -16.62 -7.20 9.81
N TYR A 75 -16.64 -8.53 9.65
CA TYR A 75 -15.45 -9.35 9.89
C TYR A 75 -14.43 -9.18 8.77
N THR A 76 -14.88 -9.15 7.52
CA THR A 76 -14.02 -8.90 6.35
C THR A 76 -13.36 -7.52 6.44
N ASP A 77 -14.13 -6.48 6.76
CA ASP A 77 -13.62 -5.12 6.93
C ASP A 77 -12.64 -5.01 8.09
N LEU A 78 -12.83 -5.80 9.17
CA LEU A 78 -11.86 -5.89 10.26
C LEU A 78 -10.52 -6.50 9.80
N LEU A 79 -10.56 -7.57 9.01
CA LEU A 79 -9.37 -8.21 8.46
C LEU A 79 -8.65 -7.28 7.48
N GLU A 80 -9.41 -6.63 6.60
CA GLU A 80 -8.88 -5.65 5.65
C GLU A 80 -8.21 -4.49 6.39
N TRP A 81 -8.85 -3.92 7.41
CA TRP A 81 -8.27 -2.81 8.15
C TRP A 81 -6.93 -3.18 8.80
N ARG A 82 -6.82 -4.40 9.34
CA ARG A 82 -5.56 -4.92 9.90
C ARG A 82 -4.49 -5.06 8.81
N ALA A 83 -4.85 -5.64 7.67
CA ALA A 83 -3.93 -5.82 6.55
C ALA A 83 -3.42 -4.47 6.01
N VAL A 84 -4.31 -3.51 5.78
CA VAL A 84 -3.97 -2.17 5.27
C VAL A 84 -3.07 -1.43 6.24
N ARG A 85 -3.31 -1.52 7.55
CA ARG A 85 -2.43 -0.91 8.56
C ARG A 85 -1.05 -1.54 8.60
N GLN A 86 -0.98 -2.86 8.52
CA GLN A 86 0.30 -3.59 8.50
C GLN A 86 1.11 -3.23 7.25
N GLU A 87 0.48 -3.22 6.08
CA GLU A 87 1.15 -2.85 4.83
C GLU A 87 1.64 -1.40 4.88
N LEU A 88 0.82 -0.47 5.40
CA LEU A 88 1.22 0.93 5.57
C LEU A 88 2.44 1.07 6.48
N GLU A 89 2.48 0.33 7.59
CA GLU A 89 3.63 0.32 8.50
C GLU A 89 4.89 -0.22 7.81
N GLN A 90 4.78 -1.31 7.05
CA GLN A 90 5.90 -1.89 6.31
C GLN A 90 6.46 -0.93 5.26
N LEU A 91 5.59 -0.28 4.48
CA LEU A 91 6.02 0.68 3.45
C LEU A 91 6.59 1.96 4.05
N THR A 92 6.06 2.42 5.19
CA THR A 92 6.62 3.57 5.90
C THR A 92 8.03 3.26 6.40
N ARG A 93 8.22 2.11 7.06
CA ARG A 93 9.55 1.66 7.50
C ARG A 93 10.51 1.48 6.34
N PHE A 94 10.04 0.92 5.22
CA PHE A 94 10.86 0.78 4.02
C PHE A 94 11.43 2.12 3.56
N LEU A 95 10.61 3.17 3.49
CA LEU A 95 11.06 4.52 3.12
C LEU A 95 11.96 5.18 4.17
N GLU A 96 11.79 4.88 5.46
CA GLU A 96 12.67 5.39 6.53
C GLU A 96 14.07 4.76 6.49
N THR A 97 14.19 3.56 5.93
CA THR A 97 15.45 2.80 5.86
C THR A 97 16.11 2.82 4.48
N ALA A 98 15.47 3.43 3.48
CA ALA A 98 15.94 3.54 2.10
C ALA A 98 16.77 4.81 1.88
#